data_AF-A0A929JM61-F1
#
_entry.id   AF-A0A929JM61-F1
#
_cell.length_a   1.000
_cell.length_b   1.000
_cell.length_c   1.000
_cell.angle_alpha   90.00
_cell.angle_beta   90.00
_cell.angle_gamma   90.00
#
_symmetry.space_group_name_H-M   'P 1'
#
loop_
_entity.id
_entity.type
_entity.pdbx_description
1 polymer ?
#
loop_
_entity_poly.entity_id
_entity_poly.type
_entity_poly.pdbx_seq_one_letter_code
_entity_poly.pdbx_strand_id
1 'polypeptide(L)'
;KICAHVILGLPFEDRRDMLATAKAVAAIGIDGIKIHLLYVVKGTRMEGLYLEGKYRCLEQEEYVNLVCDFLELLPPDMVIQRLTGDPHPHELVAPEWSLRKNETLSRIRETFTERESWQGKRFSGTVQR
;
A
#
# COMPACT_ATOMS: atom_id res chain seq x y z
N LYS A 1 17.83 -13.24 -3.92
CA LYS A 1 16.90 -12.43 -3.11
C LYS A 1 15.82 -11.86 -4.03
N ILE A 2 14.54 -11.97 -3.67
CA ILE A 2 13.38 -11.58 -4.50
C ILE A 2 12.60 -10.48 -3.75
N CYS A 3 12.14 -9.46 -4.48
CA CYS A 3 11.34 -8.38 -3.92
C CYS A 3 10.08 -8.14 -4.75
N ALA A 4 8.92 -8.11 -4.10
CA ALA A 4 7.65 -7.80 -4.75
C ALA A 4 7.37 -6.30 -4.75
N HIS A 5 6.75 -5.80 -5.82
CA HIS A 5 6.19 -4.45 -5.86
C HIS A 5 4.67 -4.56 -5.90
N VAL A 6 4.01 -4.07 -4.86
CA VAL A 6 2.56 -4.06 -4.72
C VAL A 6 2.06 -2.63 -4.79
N ILE A 7 1.07 -2.41 -5.64
CA ILE A 7 0.33 -1.15 -5.76
C ILE A 7 -1.06 -1.39 -5.18
N LEU A 8 -1.46 -0.56 -4.22
CA LEU A 8 -2.78 -0.64 -3.57
C LEU A 8 -3.74 0.39 -4.18
N GLY A 9 -4.98 0.00 -4.37
CA GLY A 9 -6.04 0.85 -4.90
C GLY A 9 -6.13 0.79 -6.42
N LEU A 10 -5.84 -0.36 -7.03
CA LEU A 10 -6.04 -0.52 -8.47
C LEU A 10 -7.54 -0.41 -8.81
N PRO A 11 -7.89 -0.06 -10.07
CA PRO A 11 -9.30 -0.06 -10.49
C PRO A 11 -9.96 -1.41 -10.20
N PHE A 12 -11.17 -1.35 -9.65
CA PHE A 12 -11.99 -2.52 -9.28
C PHE A 12 -11.48 -3.35 -8.08
N GLU A 13 -10.36 -2.99 -7.45
CA GLU A 13 -9.96 -3.61 -6.18
C GLU A 13 -10.79 -3.04 -5.02
N ASP A 14 -11.22 -3.95 -4.14
CA ASP A 14 -11.70 -3.59 -2.82
C ASP A 14 -10.67 -3.93 -1.73
N ARG A 15 -10.99 -3.58 -0.48
CA ARG A 15 -10.14 -3.86 0.68
C ARG A 15 -9.86 -5.35 0.87
N ARG A 16 -10.82 -6.23 0.59
CA ARG A 16 -10.65 -7.68 0.75
C ARG A 16 -9.64 -8.19 -0.27
N ASP A 17 -9.69 -7.70 -1.50
CA ASP A 17 -8.77 -8.10 -2.58
C ASP A 17 -7.34 -7.69 -2.24
N MET A 18 -7.14 -6.45 -1.77
CA MET A 18 -5.83 -5.95 -1.34
C MET A 18 -5.25 -6.74 -0.16
N LEU A 19 -6.08 -7.16 0.81
CA LEU A 19 -5.63 -8.02 1.91
C LEU A 19 -5.41 -9.48 1.48
N ALA A 20 -6.11 -9.96 0.44
CA ALA A 20 -5.81 -11.25 -0.17
C ALA A 20 -4.42 -11.23 -0.83
N THR A 21 -4.05 -10.13 -1.48
CA THR A 21 -2.69 -9.91 -2.00
C THR A 21 -1.63 -9.99 -0.90
N ALA A 22 -1.87 -9.41 0.28
CA ALA A 22 -0.95 -9.53 1.43
C ALA A 22 -0.70 -10.99 1.80
N LYS A 23 -1.78 -11.79 1.92
CA LYS A 23 -1.70 -13.22 2.25
C LYS A 23 -0.98 -14.02 1.17
N ALA A 24 -1.25 -13.71 -0.10
CA ALA A 24 -0.57 -14.36 -1.22
C ALA A 24 0.94 -14.07 -1.19
N VAL A 25 1.33 -12.81 -1.05
CA VAL A 25 2.75 -12.41 -0.92
C VAL A 25 3.42 -13.09 0.27
N ALA A 26 2.74 -13.14 1.42
CA ALA A 26 3.23 -13.79 2.63
C ALA A 26 3.51 -15.29 2.45
N ALA A 27 2.73 -15.98 1.62
CA ALA A 27 2.85 -17.42 1.40
C ALA A 27 4.01 -17.80 0.46
N ILE A 28 4.41 -16.92 -0.46
CA ILE A 28 5.34 -17.23 -1.57
C ILE A 28 6.82 -17.22 -1.15
N GLY A 29 7.16 -16.74 0.06
CA GLY A 29 8.55 -16.75 0.53
C GLY A 29 9.43 -15.64 -0.05
N ILE A 30 8.85 -14.48 -0.35
CA ILE A 30 9.57 -13.33 -0.91
C ILE A 30 10.38 -12.64 0.20
N ASP A 31 11.61 -12.21 -0.10
CA ASP A 31 12.52 -11.61 0.90
C ASP A 31 12.13 -10.18 1.30
N GLY A 32 11.43 -9.46 0.43
CA GLY A 32 11.00 -8.10 0.71
C GLY A 32 9.88 -7.59 -0.18
N ILE A 33 9.34 -6.44 0.20
CA ILE A 33 8.21 -5.81 -0.47
C ILE A 33 8.38 -4.30 -0.55
N LYS A 34 7.96 -3.74 -1.68
CA LYS A 34 7.69 -2.30 -1.87
C LYS A 34 6.19 -2.12 -2.00
N ILE A 35 5.60 -1.33 -1.11
CA ILE A 35 4.20 -0.93 -1.18
C ILE A 35 4.12 0.48 -1.74
N HIS A 36 3.11 0.71 -2.58
CA HIS A 36 2.84 1.97 -3.26
C HIS A 36 1.32 2.18 -3.33
N LEU A 37 0.86 3.44 -3.23
CA LEU A 37 -0.55 3.78 -3.47
C LEU A 37 -0.75 4.09 -4.94
N LEU A 38 -1.85 3.66 -5.56
CA LEU A 38 -2.15 4.10 -6.92
C LEU A 38 -2.49 5.59 -6.93
N TYR A 39 -1.57 6.40 -7.46
CA TYR A 39 -1.83 7.79 -7.81
C TYR A 39 -1.96 7.94 -9.33
N VAL A 40 -2.66 8.99 -9.73
CA VAL A 40 -2.96 9.37 -11.10
C VAL A 40 -1.91 10.34 -11.59
N VAL A 41 -1.29 10.02 -12.72
CA VAL A 41 -0.25 10.81 -13.37
C VAL A 41 -0.79 11.40 -14.68
N LYS A 42 -0.39 12.63 -14.99
CA LYS A 42 -0.74 13.34 -16.23
C LYS A 42 -0.37 12.52 -17.47
N GLY A 43 -1.20 12.59 -18.50
CA GLY A 43 -0.99 11.91 -19.78
C GLY A 43 -1.18 10.39 -19.73
N THR A 44 -1.68 9.83 -18.62
CA THR A 44 -1.94 8.39 -18.50
C THR A 44 -3.42 8.06 -18.71
N ARG A 45 -3.71 6.79 -19.04
CA ARG A 45 -5.10 6.30 -19.07
C ARG A 45 -5.82 6.50 -17.73
N MET A 46 -5.07 6.48 -16.62
CA MET A 46 -5.64 6.72 -15.29
C MET A 46 -6.16 8.14 -15.12
N GLU A 47 -5.54 9.14 -15.77
CA GLU A 47 -6.04 10.52 -15.76
C GLU A 47 -7.42 10.60 -16.41
N GLY A 48 -7.60 9.99 -17.59
CA GLY A 48 -8.90 9.93 -18.24
C GLY A 48 -9.97 9.27 -17.37
N LEU A 49 -9.66 8.10 -16.77
CA LEU A 49 -10.60 7.42 -15.87
C LEU A 49 -10.96 8.25 -14.63
N TYR A 50 -10.00 8.97 -14.06
CA TYR A 50 -10.21 9.84 -12.91
C TYR A 50 -11.10 11.04 -13.26
N LEU A 51 -10.80 11.73 -14.37
CA LEU A 51 -11.58 12.89 -14.83
C LEU A 51 -13.01 12.54 -15.25
N GLU A 52 -13.22 11.33 -15.76
CA GLU A 52 -14.56 10.80 -16.08
C GLU A 52 -15.34 10.31 -14.85
N GLY A 53 -14.76 10.36 -13.65
CA GLY A 53 -15.39 9.85 -12.42
C GLY A 53 -15.48 8.32 -12.35
N LYS A 54 -14.75 7.60 -13.22
CA LYS A 54 -14.73 6.12 -13.28
C LYS A 54 -13.67 5.50 -12.37
N TYR A 55 -12.83 6.32 -11.75
CA TYR A 55 -11.83 5.91 -10.77
C TYR A 55 -11.76 6.93 -9.63
N ARG A 56 -11.66 6.44 -8.40
CA ARG A 56 -11.43 7.23 -7.19
C ARG A 56 -10.13 6.78 -6.55
N CYS A 57 -9.26 7.71 -6.20
CA CYS A 57 -8.08 7.41 -5.41
C CYS A 57 -8.48 7.03 -3.98
N LEU A 58 -7.65 6.24 -3.29
CA LEU A 58 -7.81 6.03 -1.85
C LEU A 58 -7.64 7.37 -1.11
N GLU A 59 -8.45 7.58 -0.08
CA GLU A 59 -8.15 8.65 0.88
C GLU A 59 -6.92 8.29 1.71
N GLN A 60 -6.22 9.29 2.23
CA GLN A 60 -4.99 9.04 3.01
C GLN A 60 -5.27 8.18 4.23
N GLU A 61 -6.38 8.42 4.93
CA GLU A 61 -6.78 7.62 6.09
C GLU A 61 -7.12 6.18 5.71
N GLU A 62 -7.83 5.99 4.60
CA GLU A 62 -8.16 4.67 4.05
C GLU A 62 -6.87 3.90 3.72
N TYR A 63 -5.90 4.56 3.06
CA TYR A 63 -4.61 3.98 2.75
C TYR A 63 -3.80 3.62 4.00
N VAL A 64 -3.71 4.53 4.99
CA VAL A 64 -2.98 4.30 6.24
C VAL A 64 -3.50 3.06 6.96
N ASN A 65 -4.82 3.00 7.17
CA ASN A 65 -5.45 1.85 7.82
C ASN A 65 -5.21 0.56 7.03
N LEU A 66 -5.40 0.60 5.70
CA LEU A 66 -5.18 -0.54 4.82
C LEU A 66 -3.73 -1.04 4.89
N VAL A 67 -2.73 -0.16 4.84
CA VAL A 67 -1.32 -0.54 4.92
C VAL A 67 -1.00 -1.18 6.26
N CYS A 68 -1.52 -0.64 7.38
CA CYS A 68 -1.36 -1.29 8.69
C CYS A 68 -1.93 -2.71 8.68
N ASP A 69 -3.16 -2.89 8.17
CA ASP A 69 -3.79 -4.21 8.09
C ASP A 69 -3.05 -5.16 7.12
N PHE A 70 -2.48 -4.64 6.03
CA PHE A 70 -1.67 -5.39 5.08
C PHE A 70 -0.38 -5.89 5.75
N LEU A 71 0.34 -5.01 6.44
CA LEU A 71 1.61 -5.31 7.12
C LEU A 71 1.42 -6.31 8.27
N GLU A 72 0.32 -6.24 9.01
CA GLU A 72 -0.01 -7.19 10.06
C GLU A 72 -0.13 -8.64 9.55
N LEU A 73 -0.42 -8.83 8.26
CA LEU A 73 -0.55 -10.13 7.60
C LEU A 73 0.75 -10.63 6.96
N LEU A 74 1.79 -9.80 6.88
CA LEU A 74 3.08 -10.20 6.30
C LEU A 74 3.96 -10.96 7.31
N PRO A 75 4.89 -11.81 6.86
CA PRO A 75 5.84 -12.46 7.73
C PRO A 75 6.69 -11.43 8.49
N PRO A 76 7.02 -11.66 9.77
CA PRO A 76 7.77 -10.70 10.59
C PRO A 76 9.22 -10.51 10.10
N ASP A 77 9.77 -11.45 9.33
CA ASP A 77 11.12 -11.42 8.79
C ASP A 77 11.21 -10.83 7.36
N MET A 78 10.08 -10.51 6.73
CA MET A 78 10.05 -9.90 5.40
C MET A 78 10.50 -8.44 5.47
N VAL A 79 11.44 -8.03 4.60
CA VAL A 79 11.95 -6.66 4.59
C VAL A 79 10.96 -5.71 3.89
N ILE A 80 10.49 -4.71 4.62
CA ILE A 80 9.70 -3.61 4.04
C ILE A 80 10.65 -2.57 3.47
N GLN A 81 10.77 -2.51 2.14
CA GLN A 81 11.64 -1.55 1.46
C GLN A 81 10.96 -0.18 1.28
N ARG A 82 9.63 -0.16 1.19
CA ARG A 82 8.84 1.07 0.97
C ARG A 82 7.39 0.89 1.40
N LEU A 83 6.80 1.97 1.92
CA LEU A 83 5.39 2.01 2.35
C LEU A 83 4.52 3.02 1.60
N THR A 84 5.08 3.89 0.76
CA THR A 84 4.33 4.85 -0.05
C THR A 84 5.18 5.35 -1.22
N GLY A 85 4.54 5.93 -2.23
CA GLY A 85 5.19 6.56 -3.37
C GLY A 85 5.75 7.96 -3.09
N ASP A 86 6.44 8.49 -4.09
CA ASP A 86 7.03 9.83 -4.09
C ASP A 86 6.82 10.43 -5.49
N PRO A 87 5.58 10.85 -5.81
CA PRO A 87 5.24 11.31 -7.15
C PRO A 87 5.90 12.65 -7.46
N HIS A 88 6.24 12.87 -8.73
CA HIS A 88 6.76 14.16 -9.17
C HIS A 88 5.64 15.23 -9.11
N PRO A 89 5.80 16.35 -8.36
CA PRO A 89 4.71 17.30 -8.10
C PRO A 89 4.06 17.86 -9.37
N HIS A 90 4.85 18.08 -10.42
CA HIS A 90 4.35 18.63 -11.68
C HIS A 90 3.55 17.63 -12.53
N GLU A 91 3.70 16.33 -12.26
CA GLU A 91 3.07 15.24 -13.03
C GLU A 91 1.88 14.62 -12.29
N LEU A 92 1.76 14.84 -10.98
CA LEU A 92 0.65 14.32 -10.18
C LEU A 92 -0.66 15.03 -10.55
N VAL A 93 -1.72 14.22 -10.71
CA VAL A 93 -3.10 14.68 -10.84
C VAL A 93 -3.86 14.45 -9.52
N ALA A 94 -3.74 13.26 -8.94
CA ALA A 94 -4.41 12.88 -7.70
C ALA A 94 -3.78 11.62 -7.08
N PRO A 95 -3.94 11.34 -5.79
CA PRO A 95 -4.44 12.27 -4.79
C PRO A 95 -3.30 13.17 -4.29
N GLU A 96 -3.59 14.44 -4.02
CA GLU A 96 -2.57 15.44 -3.62
C GLU A 96 -1.80 15.05 -2.36
N TRP A 97 -2.45 14.37 -1.42
CA TRP A 97 -1.82 13.91 -0.18
C TRP A 97 -0.63 12.97 -0.41
N SER A 98 -0.52 12.34 -1.58
CA SER A 98 0.61 11.47 -1.94
C SER A 98 1.95 12.20 -2.00
N LEU A 99 1.95 13.54 -2.15
CA LEU A 99 3.15 14.38 -2.04
C LEU A 99 3.65 14.51 -0.59
N ARG A 100 2.77 14.28 0.39
CA ARG A 100 3.06 14.43 1.83
C ARG A 100 3.56 13.11 2.42
N LYS A 101 4.62 12.57 1.81
CA LYS A 101 5.22 11.26 2.18
C LYS A 101 5.51 11.12 3.67
N ASN A 102 6.16 12.11 4.28
CA ASN A 102 6.53 12.06 5.69
C ASN A 102 5.30 12.03 6.60
N GLU A 103 4.26 12.79 6.26
CA GLU A 103 2.98 12.79 6.98
C GLU A 103 2.34 11.40 6.93
N THR A 104 2.23 10.79 5.75
CA THR A 104 1.68 9.43 5.60
C THR A 104 2.48 8.39 6.40
N LEU A 105 3.82 8.48 6.41
CA LEU A 105 4.66 7.58 7.20
C LEU A 105 4.47 7.78 8.71
N SER A 106 4.32 9.03 9.18
CA SER A 106 4.02 9.31 10.59
C SER A 106 2.67 8.74 10.98
N ARG A 107 1.63 8.95 10.16
CA ARG A 107 0.29 8.41 10.39
C ARG A 107 0.28 6.89 10.48
N ILE A 108 1.03 6.18 9.63
CA ILE A 108 1.17 4.71 9.75
C ILE A 108 1.78 4.30 11.10
N ARG A 109 2.81 5.00 11.57
CA ARG A 109 3.43 4.72 12.87
C ARG A 109 2.48 5.00 14.04
N GLU A 110 1.79 6.13 13.98
CA GLU A 110 0.78 6.53 14.98
C GLU A 110 -0.35 5.50 15.04
N THR A 111 -0.91 5.13 13.90
CA THR A 111 -1.96 4.09 13.82
C THR A 111 -1.48 2.74 14.36
N PHE A 112 -0.23 2.34 14.13
CA PHE A 112 0.31 1.15 14.77
C PHE A 112 0.43 1.29 16.28
N THR A 113 0.85 2.45 16.77
CA THR A 113 0.99 2.72 18.21
C THR A 113 -0.37 2.67 18.90
N GLU A 114 -1.37 3.35 18.34
CA GLU A 114 -2.75 3.37 18.84
C GLU A 114 -3.39 1.98 18.89
N ARG A 115 -3.07 1.11 17.91
CA ARG A 115 -3.56 -0.27 17.83
C ARG A 115 -2.72 -1.28 18.62
N GLU A 116 -1.67 -0.81 19.30
CA GLU A 116 -0.62 -1.63 19.91
C GLU A 116 -0.10 -2.73 18.95
N SER A 117 0.07 -2.37 17.67
CA SER A 117 0.26 -3.32 16.56
C SER A 117 1.61 -3.16 15.85
N TRP A 118 1.96 -4.16 15.03
CA TRP A 118 3.22 -4.22 14.28
C TRP A 118 3.10 -5.17 13.08
N GLN A 119 4.09 -5.15 12.20
CA GLN A 119 4.20 -6.08 11.08
C GLN A 119 4.14 -7.54 11.57
N GLY A 120 3.30 -8.35 10.94
CA GLY A 120 3.15 -9.77 11.28
C GLY A 120 2.41 -10.07 12.57
N LYS A 121 1.82 -9.08 13.26
CA LYS A 121 0.99 -9.33 14.47
C LYS A 121 -0.16 -10.32 14.22
N ARG A 122 -0.70 -10.36 12.99
CA ARG A 122 -1.78 -11.25 12.58
C ARG A 122 -1.32 -12.34 11.61
N PHE A 123 -0.01 -12.51 11.43
CA PHE A 123 0.54 -13.57 10.57
C PHE A 123 0.44 -14.92 11.29
N SER A 124 -0.29 -15.86 10.67
CA SER A 124 -0.49 -17.22 11.19
C SER A 124 -0.05 -18.32 10.21
N GLY A 125 0.59 -17.96 9.10
CA GLY A 125 0.99 -18.88 8.04
C GLY A 125 2.38 -19.50 8.25
N THR A 126 2.68 -20.55 7.49
CA THR A 126 4.05 -21.05 7.29
C THR A 126 4.58 -20.47 5.98
N VAL A 127 5.75 -19.83 6.03
CA VAL A 127 6.42 -19.31 4.82
C VAL A 127 6.97 -20.48 4.02
N GLN A 128 6.58 -20.64 2.76
CA GLN A 128 7.21 -21.60 1.85
C GLN A 128 8.61 -21.06 1.51
N ARG A 129 9.66 -21.68 2.04
CA ARG A 129 11.06 -21.31 1.77
C ARG A 129 11.71 -22.33 0.84
#